data_AF-A0A6G2DFL2-F1
#
_entry.id   AF-A0A6G2DFL2-F1
#
_cell.length_a   1.000
_cell.length_b   1.000
_cell.length_c   1.000
_cell.angle_alpha   90.00
_cell.angle_beta   90.00
_cell.angle_gamma   90.00
#
_symmetry.space_group_name_H-M   'P 1'
#
loop_
_entity.id
_entity.type
_entity.pdbx_description
1 polymer ?
#
loop_
_entity_poly.entity_id
_entity_poly.type
_entity_poly.pdbx_seq_one_letter_code
_entity_poly.pdbx_strand_id
1 'polypeptide(L)'
;FLDSDTLSLGHTCIITDFYTAMKQVVDYFLSQGMDRIGILTGLEETTDQEEIIQDKRLENFRNYSQAKGIYHDELVFQGNFTAQSGYDLMKEAIQN
;
A
#
# COMPACT_ATOMS: atom_id res chain seq x y z
N PHE A 1 -0.26 -5.47 22.28
CA PHE A 1 -0.53 -4.33 21.39
C PHE A 1 -1.28 -4.81 20.16
N LEU A 2 -2.12 -3.95 19.60
CA LEU A 2 -2.84 -4.20 18.36
C LEU A 2 -2.21 -3.31 17.29
N ASP A 3 -1.88 -3.89 16.13
CA ASP A 3 -1.37 -3.22 14.93
C ASP A 3 -0.01 -2.50 15.05
N SER A 4 0.59 -2.50 16.24
CA SER A 4 1.98 -2.06 16.47
C SER A 4 2.89 -3.25 16.74
N ASP A 5 3.95 -3.39 15.94
CA ASP A 5 4.98 -4.41 16.14
C ASP A 5 5.86 -4.03 17.34
N THR A 6 5.59 -4.69 18.47
CA THR A 6 6.31 -4.49 19.74
C THR A 6 7.01 -5.76 20.20
N LEU A 7 7.13 -6.75 19.30
CA LEU A 7 7.67 -8.06 19.64
C LEU A 7 9.14 -7.98 20.06
N SER A 8 9.93 -7.12 19.40
CA SER A 8 11.34 -6.87 19.75
C SER A 8 11.51 -6.26 21.15
N LEU A 9 10.46 -5.64 21.70
CA LEU A 9 10.44 -5.08 23.06
C LEU A 9 9.97 -6.10 24.11
N GLY A 10 9.71 -7.35 23.72
CA GLY A 10 9.26 -8.42 24.62
C GLY A 10 7.77 -8.36 24.97
N HIS A 11 6.98 -7.59 24.21
CA HIS A 11 5.54 -7.47 24.43
C HIS A 11 4.76 -8.31 23.41
N THR A 12 3.68 -8.97 23.85
CA THR A 12 2.78 -9.66 22.93
C THR A 12 2.05 -8.65 22.05
N CYS A 13 2.09 -8.88 20.74
CA CYS A 13 1.38 -8.07 19.75
C CYS A 13 0.61 -8.93 18.75
N ILE A 14 -0.40 -8.33 18.13
CA ILE A 14 -1.14 -8.88 17.00
C ILE A 14 -0.99 -7.87 15.87
N ILE A 15 -0.47 -8.32 14.73
CA ILE A 15 -0.22 -7.48 13.54
C ILE A 15 -0.97 -8.02 12.33
N THR A 16 -1.34 -7.11 11.43
CA THR A 16 -1.97 -7.46 10.16
C THR A 16 -0.94 -8.07 9.19
N ASP A 17 -1.30 -9.17 8.53
CA ASP A 17 -0.51 -9.76 7.44
C ASP A 17 -0.77 -9.01 6.12
N PHE A 18 -0.11 -7.86 5.96
CA PHE A 18 -0.22 -7.04 4.75
C PHE A 18 0.35 -7.74 3.51
N TYR A 19 1.36 -8.61 3.67
CA TYR A 19 1.99 -9.31 2.55
C TYR A 19 1.00 -10.26 1.88
N THR A 20 0.38 -11.15 2.66
CA THR A 20 -0.58 -12.12 2.12
C THR A 20 -1.79 -11.41 1.52
N ALA A 21 -2.27 -10.34 2.16
CA ALA A 21 -3.39 -9.55 1.64
C ALA A 21 -3.07 -8.91 0.27
N MET A 22 -1.92 -8.24 0.13
CA MET A 22 -1.53 -7.62 -1.15
C MET A 22 -1.26 -8.65 -2.23
N LYS A 23 -0.61 -9.76 -1.89
CA LYS A 23 -0.43 -10.89 -2.79
C LYS A 23 -1.77 -11.40 -3.35
N GLN A 24 -2.77 -11.60 -2.49
CA GLN A 24 -4.09 -12.10 -2.91
C GLN A 24 -4.79 -11.15 -3.88
N VAL A 25 -4.71 -9.84 -3.64
CA VAL A 25 -5.32 -8.83 -4.53
C VAL A 25 -4.65 -8.83 -5.91
N VAL A 26 -3.31 -8.81 -5.95
CA VAL A 26 -2.56 -8.84 -7.21
C VAL A 26 -2.81 -10.15 -7.97
N ASP A 27 -2.77 -11.29 -7.28
CA ASP A 27 -3.06 -12.60 -7.89
C ASP A 27 -4.49 -12.66 -8.44
N TYR A 28 -5.47 -12.05 -7.76
CA TYR A 28 -6.83 -11.97 -8.25
C TYR A 28 -6.90 -11.23 -9.59
N PHE A 29 -6.33 -10.03 -9.69
CA PHE A 29 -6.32 -9.27 -10.94
C PHE A 29 -5.59 -10.01 -12.07
N LEU A 30 -4.45 -10.62 -11.77
CA LEU A 30 -3.72 -11.45 -12.73
C LEU A 30 -4.53 -12.66 -13.21
N SER A 31 -5.30 -13.30 -12.32
CA SER A 31 -6.16 -14.43 -12.70
C SER A 31 -7.27 -14.03 -13.68
N GLN A 32 -7.61 -12.74 -13.72
CA GLN A 32 -8.57 -12.17 -14.67
C GLN A 32 -7.90 -11.64 -15.94
N GLY A 33 -6.59 -11.85 -16.12
CA GLY A 33 -5.83 -11.36 -17.27
C GLY A 33 -5.47 -9.87 -17.21
N MET A 34 -5.57 -9.23 -16.05
CA MET A 34 -5.16 -7.84 -15.84
C MET A 34 -3.75 -7.80 -15.25
N ASP A 35 -2.79 -7.33 -16.03
CA ASP A 35 -1.37 -7.21 -15.64
C ASP A 35 -0.95 -5.74 -15.36
N ARG A 36 -1.62 -4.77 -15.99
CA ARG A 36 -1.41 -3.34 -15.73
C ARG A 36 -2.15 -2.87 -14.47
N ILE A 37 -1.56 -3.14 -13.31
CA ILE A 37 -2.14 -2.86 -11.99
C ILE A 37 -1.42 -1.66 -11.35
N GLY A 38 -2.20 -0.70 -10.82
CA GLY A 38 -1.72 0.46 -10.06
C GLY A 38 -2.19 0.46 -8.62
N ILE A 39 -1.64 1.36 -7.79
CA ILE A 39 -2.03 1.54 -6.39
C ILE A 39 -2.16 3.03 -6.04
N LEU A 40 -3.23 3.36 -5.29
CA LEU A 40 -3.43 4.67 -4.67
C LEU A 40 -3.22 4.51 -3.16
N THR A 41 -2.34 5.32 -2.57
CA THR A 41 -1.99 5.23 -1.15
C THR A 41 -2.04 6.59 -0.46
N GLY A 42 -2.32 6.57 0.84
CA GLY A 42 -2.24 7.76 1.69
C GLY A 42 -0.94 7.77 2.47
N LEU A 43 -0.33 8.95 2.60
CA LEU A 43 0.72 9.25 3.57
C LEU A 43 0.06 9.59 4.89
N GLU A 44 0.40 8.81 5.90
CA GLU A 44 0.01 9.05 7.29
C GLU A 44 1.22 9.62 8.04
N GLU A 45 0.97 10.55 8.96
CA GLU A 45 1.96 11.14 9.84
C GLU A 45 1.61 10.81 11.29
N THR A 46 2.61 10.76 12.16
CA THR A 46 2.39 10.65 13.60
C THR A 46 1.59 11.86 14.12
N THR A 47 0.94 11.71 15.28
CA THR A 47 0.06 12.76 15.83
C THR A 47 0.81 14.05 16.17
N ASP A 48 2.11 13.96 16.43
CA ASP A 48 3.03 15.08 16.63
C ASP A 48 3.64 15.62 15.32
N GLN A 49 3.30 15.04 14.16
CA GLN A 49 3.76 15.42 12.82
C GLN A 49 5.27 15.30 12.62
N GLU A 50 5.96 14.50 13.45
CA GLU A 50 7.41 14.35 13.38
C GLU A 50 7.85 13.23 12.42
N GLU A 51 7.02 12.20 12.21
CA GLU A 51 7.38 11.04 11.39
C GLU A 51 6.30 10.65 10.38
N ILE A 52 6.73 10.31 9.17
CA ILE A 52 5.88 9.69 8.14
C ILE A 52 5.79 8.18 8.43
N ILE A 53 4.57 7.69 8.55
CA ILE A 53 4.28 6.27 8.71
C ILE A 53 4.34 5.60 7.32
N GLN A 54 5.29 4.69 7.14
CA GLN A 54 5.41 3.94 5.89
C GLN A 54 4.22 3.00 5.68
N ASP A 55 3.57 3.12 4.52
CA ASP A 55 2.48 2.21 4.15
C ASP A 55 3.03 0.84 3.74
N LYS A 56 2.89 -0.14 4.64
CA LYS A 56 3.28 -1.54 4.40
C LYS A 56 2.58 -2.14 3.18
N ARG A 57 1.41 -1.67 2.78
CA ARG A 57 0.72 -2.14 1.56
C ARG A 57 1.47 -1.71 0.30
N LEU A 58 1.97 -0.47 0.27
CA LEU A 58 2.75 0.03 -0.86
C LEU A 58 4.04 -0.76 -1.04
N GLU A 59 4.76 -1.01 0.06
CA GLU A 59 5.98 -1.81 0.04
C GLU A 59 5.71 -3.23 -0.48
N ASN A 60 4.71 -3.91 0.08
CA ASN A 60 4.35 -5.26 -0.33
C ASN A 60 3.85 -5.33 -1.78
N PHE A 61 3.07 -4.33 -2.23
CA PHE A 61 2.64 -4.21 -3.62
C PHE A 61 3.84 -4.07 -4.56
N ARG A 62 4.78 -3.14 -4.28
CA ARG A 62 6.01 -2.94 -5.07
C ARG A 62 6.81 -4.23 -5.17
N ASN A 63 7.13 -4.84 -4.03
CA ASN A 63 7.95 -6.06 -3.99
C ASN A 63 7.31 -7.20 -4.78
N TYR A 64 5.99 -7.42 -4.61
CA TYR A 64 5.30 -8.52 -5.27
C TYR A 64 5.10 -8.30 -6.77
N SER A 65 4.69 -7.10 -7.18
CA SER A 65 4.51 -6.77 -8.61
C SER A 65 5.85 -6.74 -9.37
N GLN A 66 6.94 -6.30 -8.73
CA GLN A 66 8.29 -6.39 -9.30
C GLN A 66 8.71 -7.85 -9.50
N ALA A 67 8.49 -8.70 -8.50
CA ALA A 67 8.79 -10.14 -8.60
C ALA A 67 7.96 -10.85 -9.69
N LYS A 68 6.79 -10.31 -10.06
CA LYS A 68 5.95 -10.78 -11.17
C LYS A 68 6.31 -10.16 -12.52
N GLY A 69 7.16 -9.14 -12.56
CA GLY A 69 7.53 -8.44 -13.79
C GLY A 69 6.44 -7.52 -14.35
N ILE A 70 5.49 -7.10 -13.51
CA ILE A 70 4.32 -6.28 -13.90
C ILE A 70 4.30 -4.92 -13.17
N TYR A 71 5.41 -4.53 -12.56
CA TYR A 71 5.48 -3.27 -11.82
C TYR A 71 5.56 -2.08 -12.78
N HIS A 72 4.69 -1.11 -12.54
CA HIS A 72 4.58 0.15 -13.27
C HIS A 72 4.75 1.31 -12.29
N ASP A 73 5.90 1.97 -12.32
CA ASP A 73 6.19 3.07 -11.39
C ASP A 73 5.24 4.26 -11.61
N GLU A 74 4.85 4.48 -12.87
CA GLU A 74 3.87 5.50 -13.28
C GLU A 74 2.44 5.25 -12.79
N LEU A 75 2.17 4.05 -12.24
CA LEU A 75 0.87 3.68 -11.69
C LEU A 75 0.86 3.67 -10.15
N VAL A 76 1.87 4.27 -9.53
CA VAL A 76 1.93 4.47 -8.07
C VAL A 76 1.56 5.90 -7.75
N PHE A 77 0.40 6.07 -7.12
CA PHE A 77 -0.14 7.37 -6.74
C PHE A 77 -0.16 7.48 -5.21
N GLN A 78 0.40 8.57 -4.68
CA GLN A 78 0.48 8.78 -3.24
C GLN A 78 0.13 10.24 -2.90
N GLY A 79 -0.72 10.42 -1.89
CA GLY A 79 -1.15 11.73 -1.42
C GLY A 79 -1.51 11.70 0.06
N ASN A 80 -2.19 12.72 0.58
CA ASN A 80 -2.53 12.78 2.01
C ASN A 80 -3.58 11.73 2.37
N PHE A 81 -3.56 11.20 3.60
CA PHE A 81 -4.58 10.26 4.11
C PHE A 81 -5.95 10.93 4.35
N THR A 82 -6.59 11.38 3.27
CA THR A 82 -7.88 12.09 3.27
C THR A 82 -8.72 11.68 2.07
N ALA A 83 -10.04 11.74 2.21
CA ALA A 83 -10.97 11.43 1.12
C ALA A 83 -10.78 12.34 -0.11
N GLN A 84 -10.52 13.64 0.12
CA GLN A 84 -10.29 14.61 -0.96
C GLN A 84 -9.04 14.26 -1.76
N SER A 85 -7.92 13.95 -1.11
CA SER A 85 -6.72 13.52 -1.80
C SER A 85 -6.95 12.24 -2.61
N GLY A 86 -7.70 11.27 -2.07
CA GLY A 86 -8.05 10.05 -2.80
C GLY A 86 -8.86 10.34 -4.07
N TYR A 87 -9.81 11.27 -4.01
CA TYR A 87 -10.58 11.72 -5.18
C TYR A 87 -9.69 12.39 -6.23
N ASP A 88 -8.76 13.25 -5.81
CA ASP A 88 -7.86 13.96 -6.72
C ASP A 88 -6.86 13.01 -7.40
N LEU A 89 -6.26 12.07 -6.65
CA LEU A 89 -5.38 11.04 -7.22
C LEU A 89 -6.12 10.12 -8.20
N MET A 90 -7.37 9.75 -7.92
CA MET A 90 -8.13 8.93 -8.86
C MET A 90 -8.42 9.67 -10.17
N LYS A 91 -8.73 10.97 -10.11
CA LYS A 91 -8.89 11.78 -11.33
C LYS A 91 -7.60 11.82 -12.16
N GLU A 92 -6.46 11.96 -11.52
CA GLU A 92 -5.15 11.89 -12.20
C GLU A 92 -4.94 10.51 -12.85
N ALA A 93 -5.16 9.43 -12.09
CA ALA A 93 -4.91 8.07 -12.55
C ALA A 93 -5.74 7.68 -13.79
N ILE A 94 -6.99 8.14 -13.90
CA ILE A 94 -7.89 7.80 -15.02
C ILE A 94 -7.81 8.77 -16.21
N GLN A 95 -7.12 9.91 -16.06
CA GLN A 95 -6.90 10.87 -17.15
C GLN A 95 -5.63 10.57 -17.96
N ASN A 96 -4.78 9.68 -17.46
CA ASN A 96 -3.55 9.20 -18.10
C ASN A 96 -3.80 8.09 -19.14
#